data_AF-C4XXF6-F1
#
_entry.id   AF-C4XXF6-F1
#
_cell.length_a   1.000
_cell.length_b   1.000
_cell.length_c   1.000
_cell.angle_alpha   90.00
_cell.angle_beta   90.00
_cell.angle_gamma   90.00
#
_symmetry.space_group_name_H-M   'P 1'
#
loop_
_entity.id
_entity.type
_entity.pdbx_description
1 polymer ?
#
loop_
_entity_poly.entity_id
_entity_poly.type
_entity_poly.pdbx_seq_one_letter_code
_entity_poly.pdbx_strand_id
1 'polypeptide(L)'
;MATRESNFLLNTENYDTLYSLVTRLRKQVEENENLVGRIAKLIDHSFRAPAPFNAETEAESASSVEEEGDELRHYLDSKYKLDQMKDEEEQFSDVENVRLRQLLCDNAKLMRILEAKKKANSELLQIYFEYERLLREVVLPKLAEDVSRRNIENIQNAKKNVAVKYEAEARFWEKYHEYVLVLERAKNAISGLLRIVHEKLDGDDLRRLETQFLILQELVGHAQQGNLTRKRDIGWDVQWH
;
A
#
# COMPACT_ATOMS: atom_id res chain seq x y z
N MET A 1 7.60 -12.25 29.18
CA MET A 1 9.06 -12.41 29.33
C MET A 1 9.61 -12.84 27.98
N ALA A 2 10.14 -11.90 27.20
CA ALA A 2 10.81 -12.22 25.93
C ALA A 2 12.25 -12.66 26.23
N THR A 3 12.64 -13.81 25.69
CA THR A 3 13.94 -14.45 25.95
C THR A 3 15.07 -13.61 25.37
N ARG A 4 16.16 -13.49 26.15
CA ARG A 4 17.42 -12.79 25.78
C ARG A 4 18.03 -13.28 24.47
N GLU A 5 17.67 -14.47 24.01
CA GLU A 5 18.12 -15.06 22.74
C GLU A 5 17.49 -14.37 21.51
N SER A 6 16.27 -13.82 21.61
CA SER A 6 15.61 -13.12 20.48
C SER A 6 16.24 -11.75 20.15
N ASN A 7 16.87 -11.11 21.13
CA ASN A 7 17.57 -9.83 20.92
C ASN A 7 18.95 -9.98 20.28
N PHE A 8 19.51 -11.20 20.27
CA PHE A 8 20.81 -11.47 19.62
C PHE A 8 20.67 -11.71 18.12
N LEU A 9 19.56 -12.30 17.66
CA LEU A 9 19.31 -12.55 16.24
C LEU A 9 19.05 -11.27 15.42
N LEU A 10 18.38 -10.26 16.00
CA LEU A 10 18.11 -9.00 15.28
C LEU A 10 19.37 -8.15 15.01
N ASN A 11 20.40 -8.29 15.86
CA ASN A 11 21.62 -7.48 15.77
C ASN A 11 22.67 -8.09 14.83
N THR A 12 22.63 -9.40 14.57
CA THR A 12 23.57 -10.07 13.66
C THR A 12 23.05 -10.14 12.22
N GLU A 13 21.73 -10.21 12.01
CA GLU A 13 21.13 -10.35 10.67
C GLU A 13 21.15 -9.03 9.86
N ASN A 14 21.28 -7.88 10.52
CA ASN A 14 21.35 -6.56 9.89
C ASN A 14 22.77 -6.02 9.67
N TYR A 15 23.81 -6.71 10.14
CA TYR A 15 25.18 -6.23 9.97
C TYR A 15 25.63 -6.31 8.50
N ASP A 16 25.29 -7.39 7.79
CA ASP A 16 25.69 -7.57 6.38
C ASP A 16 24.99 -6.60 5.43
N THR A 17 23.72 -6.26 5.70
CA THR A 17 22.97 -5.28 4.92
C THR A 17 23.51 -3.87 5.14
N LEU A 18 23.82 -3.50 6.38
CA LEU A 18 24.47 -2.22 6.69
C LEU A 18 25.89 -2.16 6.12
N TYR A 19 26.67 -3.22 6.27
CA TYR A 19 28.04 -3.28 5.77
C TYR A 19 28.10 -3.16 4.25
N SER A 20 27.23 -3.88 3.52
CA SER A 20 27.12 -3.80 2.06
C SER A 20 26.66 -2.42 1.57
N LEU A 21 25.77 -1.76 2.31
CA LEU A 21 25.31 -0.40 1.98
C LEU A 21 26.42 0.63 2.23
N VAL A 22 27.17 0.48 3.32
CA VAL A 22 28.35 1.32 3.62
C VAL A 22 29.47 1.11 2.60
N THR A 23 29.74 -0.14 2.18
CA THR A 23 30.74 -0.39 1.11
C THR A 23 30.30 0.18 -0.22
N ARG A 24 29.02 0.09 -0.56
CA ARG A 24 28.46 0.69 -1.77
C ARG A 24 28.55 2.22 -1.76
N LEU A 25 28.20 2.86 -0.65
CA LEU A 25 28.35 4.30 -0.48
C LEU A 25 29.81 4.73 -0.59
N ARG A 26 30.73 3.99 0.05
CA ARG A 26 32.17 4.27 -0.02
C ARG A 26 32.67 4.20 -1.47
N LYS A 27 32.25 3.19 -2.23
CA LYS A 27 32.63 3.04 -3.63
C LYS A 27 32.10 4.19 -4.50
N GLN A 28 30.87 4.64 -4.26
CA GLN A 28 30.31 5.81 -4.97
C GLN A 28 31.02 7.12 -4.61
N VAL A 29 31.44 7.29 -3.35
CA VAL A 29 32.25 8.45 -2.94
C VAL A 29 33.60 8.44 -3.65
N GLU A 30 34.27 7.29 -3.72
CA GLU A 30 35.55 7.14 -4.39
C GLU A 30 35.43 7.37 -5.92
N GLU A 31 34.34 6.92 -6.55
CA GLU A 31 34.04 7.21 -7.95
C GLU A 31 33.81 8.72 -8.18
N ASN A 32 33.10 9.39 -7.27
CA ASN A 32 32.87 10.83 -7.33
C ASN A 32 34.16 11.64 -7.13
N GLU A 33 35.01 11.26 -6.19
CA GLU A 33 36.32 11.90 -5.98
C GLU A 33 37.21 11.76 -7.22
N ASN A 34 37.20 10.60 -7.87
CA ASN A 34 37.91 10.38 -9.13
C ASN A 34 37.36 11.24 -10.27
N LEU A 35 36.04 11.42 -10.37
CA LEU A 35 35.42 12.32 -11.35
C LEU A 35 35.79 13.78 -11.09
N VAL A 36 35.73 14.23 -9.85
CA VAL A 36 36.15 15.57 -9.44
C VAL A 36 37.64 15.78 -9.77
N GLY A 37 38.50 14.81 -9.49
CA GLY A 37 39.91 14.86 -9.85
C GLY A 37 40.17 14.93 -11.35
N ARG A 38 39.37 14.25 -12.18
CA ARG A 38 39.44 14.37 -13.65
C ARG A 38 39.00 15.75 -14.13
N ILE A 39 37.92 16.27 -13.56
CA ILE A 39 37.42 17.61 -13.88
C ILE A 39 38.45 18.68 -13.49
N ALA A 40 39.05 18.57 -12.30
CA ALA A 40 40.10 19.47 -11.84
C ALA A 40 41.31 19.46 -12.79
N LYS A 41 41.77 18.27 -13.20
CA LYS A 41 42.87 18.15 -14.19
C LYS A 41 42.50 18.76 -15.55
N LEU A 42 41.28 18.56 -16.02
CA LEU A 42 40.82 19.17 -17.27
C LEU A 42 40.79 20.69 -17.18
N ILE A 43 40.33 21.24 -16.05
CA ILE A 43 40.32 22.67 -15.79
C ILE A 43 41.75 23.21 -15.75
N ASP A 44 42.65 22.56 -15.02
CA ASP A 44 44.07 22.97 -14.91
C ASP A 44 44.80 22.90 -16.27
N HIS A 45 44.50 21.91 -17.11
CA HIS A 45 45.07 21.82 -18.45
C HIS A 45 44.47 22.84 -19.44
N SER A 46 43.21 23.23 -19.26
CA SER A 46 42.55 24.27 -20.06
C SER A 46 42.96 25.70 -19.67
N PHE A 47 43.57 25.89 -18.50
CA PHE A 47 44.06 27.18 -17.99
C PHE A 47 45.55 27.41 -18.29
N ARG A 48 46.05 26.98 -19.46
CA ARG A 48 47.37 27.41 -19.92
C ARG A 48 47.26 28.82 -20.48
N ALA A 49 47.67 29.81 -19.68
CA ALA A 49 47.73 31.21 -20.12
C ALA A 49 48.56 31.31 -21.42
N PRO A 50 48.12 32.11 -22.42
CA PRO A 50 48.92 32.36 -23.62
C PRO A 50 50.25 32.97 -23.20
N ALA A 51 51.36 32.48 -23.75
CA ALA A 51 52.66 33.08 -23.55
C ALA A 51 52.64 34.57 -24.00
N PRO A 52 53.39 35.47 -23.35
CA PRO A 52 53.40 36.88 -23.71
C PRO A 52 53.80 37.07 -25.17
N PHE A 53 52.98 37.83 -25.88
CA PHE A 53 53.05 38.15 -27.30
C PHE A 53 54.39 38.85 -27.61
N ASN A 54 55.29 38.19 -28.34
CA ASN A 54 56.45 38.85 -28.95
C ASN A 54 55.93 39.64 -30.16
N ALA A 55 55.80 40.94 -29.98
CA ALA A 55 55.40 41.89 -31.02
C ALA A 55 56.58 42.15 -31.96
N GLU A 56 56.82 41.27 -32.94
CA GLU A 56 57.73 41.56 -34.06
C GLU A 56 57.63 40.52 -35.18
N THR A 57 56.43 40.15 -35.62
CA THR A 57 56.26 39.58 -36.96
C THR A 57 54.81 39.74 -37.43
N GLU A 58 54.67 40.25 -38.67
CA GLU A 58 53.47 40.18 -39.52
C GLU A 58 52.42 41.30 -39.36
N ALA A 59 52.81 42.47 -39.88
CA ALA A 59 51.90 43.49 -40.42
C ALA A 59 51.47 43.21 -41.88
N GLU A 60 51.43 41.93 -42.30
CA GLU A 60 51.03 41.53 -43.65
C GLU A 60 50.09 40.31 -43.58
N SER A 61 48.86 40.52 -43.11
CA SER A 61 47.73 39.60 -43.30
C SER A 61 46.41 40.30 -42.97
N ALA A 62 46.14 41.38 -43.70
CA ALA A 62 44.86 42.08 -43.68
C ALA A 62 44.13 41.86 -45.00
N SER A 63 43.72 40.62 -45.30
CA SER A 63 42.53 40.29 -46.14
C SER A 63 42.44 38.78 -46.41
N SER A 64 42.01 37.99 -45.42
CA SER A 64 41.33 36.68 -45.61
C SER A 64 41.25 35.93 -44.26
N VAL A 65 40.42 36.41 -43.34
CA VAL A 65 39.91 35.57 -42.24
C VAL A 65 38.40 35.66 -42.28
N GLU A 66 37.84 35.18 -43.39
CA GLU A 66 36.46 34.74 -43.47
C GLU A 66 36.47 33.22 -43.31
N GLU A 67 35.66 32.72 -42.37
CA GLU A 67 35.12 31.35 -42.32
C GLU A 67 36.00 30.19 -41.78
N GLU A 68 36.70 30.36 -40.67
CA GLU A 68 36.83 29.25 -39.70
C GLU A 68 35.99 29.60 -38.47
N GLY A 69 34.92 28.84 -38.29
CA GLY A 69 33.74 29.19 -37.51
C GLY A 69 34.04 29.70 -36.11
N ASP A 70 33.36 30.78 -35.74
CA ASP A 70 33.37 31.29 -34.37
C ASP A 70 32.69 30.25 -33.46
N GLU A 71 33.46 29.25 -33.01
CA GLU A 71 32.99 28.10 -32.24
C GLU A 71 32.24 28.54 -30.98
N LEU A 72 32.70 29.66 -30.40
CA LEU A 72 32.06 30.29 -29.25
C LEU A 72 30.66 30.77 -29.60
N ARG A 73 30.47 31.38 -30.77
CA ARG A 73 29.18 31.89 -31.20
C ARG A 73 28.22 30.75 -31.54
N HIS A 74 28.68 29.74 -32.27
CA HIS A 74 27.89 28.53 -32.50
C HIS A 74 27.45 27.86 -31.17
N TYR A 75 28.33 27.81 -30.16
CA TYR A 75 27.98 27.31 -28.84
C TYR A 75 26.95 28.19 -28.11
N LEU A 76 27.13 29.50 -28.16
CA LEU A 76 26.24 30.47 -27.54
C LEU A 76 24.86 30.48 -28.19
N ASP A 77 24.77 30.40 -29.51
CA ASP A 77 23.49 30.34 -30.23
C ASP A 77 22.79 28.98 -30.06
N SER A 78 23.55 27.88 -30.05
CA SER A 78 22.99 26.56 -29.75
C SER A 78 22.40 26.47 -28.33
N LYS A 79 23.08 27.05 -27.34
CA LYS A 79 22.69 26.92 -25.92
C LYS A 79 21.74 28.01 -25.43
N TYR A 80 21.87 29.23 -25.93
CA TYR A 80 21.17 30.41 -25.44
C TYR A 80 20.35 31.14 -26.51
N LYS A 81 20.48 30.77 -27.79
CA LYS A 81 19.75 31.36 -28.93
C LYS A 81 19.88 32.90 -28.94
N LEU A 82 21.11 33.40 -28.88
CA LEU A 82 21.39 34.85 -28.75
C LEU A 82 20.95 35.63 -29.99
N ASP A 83 20.99 35.00 -31.17
CA ASP A 83 20.47 35.55 -32.43
C ASP A 83 18.96 35.86 -32.42
N GLN A 84 18.19 35.27 -31.50
CA GLN A 84 16.74 35.51 -31.40
C GLN A 84 16.40 36.70 -30.49
N MET A 85 17.39 37.25 -29.79
CA MET A 85 17.21 38.39 -28.91
C MET A 85 17.47 39.68 -29.67
N LYS A 86 16.57 40.66 -29.51
CA LYS A 86 16.67 41.97 -30.16
C LYS A 86 18.06 42.57 -29.93
N ASP A 87 18.71 42.92 -31.02
CA ASP A 87 20.03 43.51 -31.02
C ASP A 87 19.99 44.95 -30.53
N GLU A 88 20.86 45.26 -29.57
CA GLU A 88 21.14 46.62 -29.12
C GLU A 88 22.54 47.02 -29.58
N GLU A 89 22.75 46.93 -30.90
CA GLU A 89 24.00 47.35 -31.55
C GLU A 89 24.33 48.83 -31.26
N GLU A 90 23.33 49.63 -30.87
CA GLU A 90 23.46 51.04 -30.52
C GLU A 90 24.17 51.28 -29.16
N GLN A 91 24.25 50.29 -28.25
CA GLN A 91 24.85 50.50 -26.93
C GLN A 91 26.39 50.54 -26.93
N PHE A 92 27.03 50.03 -27.98
CA PHE A 92 28.50 49.92 -28.07
C PHE A 92 29.05 50.49 -29.38
N SER A 93 28.34 51.45 -30.00
CA SER A 93 28.72 52.10 -31.26
C SER A 93 30.09 52.78 -31.22
N ASP A 94 30.56 53.13 -30.03
CA ASP A 94 31.81 53.88 -29.78
C ASP A 94 33.07 52.99 -29.81
N VAL A 95 32.92 51.66 -29.89
CA VAL A 95 34.03 50.71 -29.89
C VAL A 95 34.47 50.39 -31.32
N GLU A 96 35.62 50.90 -31.77
CA GLU A 96 36.13 50.72 -33.15
C GLU A 96 36.37 49.25 -33.54
N ASN A 97 36.71 48.39 -32.57
CA ASN A 97 36.93 46.97 -32.82
C ASN A 97 35.61 46.20 -32.90
N VAL A 98 35.25 45.77 -34.11
CA VAL A 98 34.01 45.03 -34.44
C VAL A 98 33.85 43.76 -33.59
N ARG A 99 34.94 43.00 -33.36
CA ARG A 99 34.89 41.75 -32.58
C ARG A 99 34.66 42.02 -31.10
N LEU A 100 35.31 43.06 -30.56
CA LEU A 100 35.11 43.46 -29.17
C LEU A 100 33.67 43.97 -28.94
N ARG A 101 33.13 44.71 -29.91
CA ARG A 101 31.74 45.17 -29.90
C ARG A 101 30.75 44.01 -29.87
N GLN A 102 30.97 42.98 -30.70
CA GLN A 102 30.15 41.77 -30.72
C GLN A 102 30.17 41.03 -29.38
N LEU A 103 31.35 40.83 -28.79
CA LEU A 103 31.47 40.19 -27.47
C LEU A 103 30.81 40.99 -26.33
N LEU A 104 30.82 42.32 -26.41
CA LEU A 104 30.12 43.18 -25.45
C LEU A 104 28.60 43.06 -25.60
N CYS A 105 28.09 43.04 -26.84
CA CYS A 105 26.68 42.77 -27.12
C CYS A 105 26.26 41.39 -26.60
N ASP A 106 27.05 40.35 -26.85
CA ASP A 106 26.76 38.98 -26.41
C ASP A 106 26.76 38.87 -24.88
N ASN A 107 27.72 39.51 -24.20
CA ASN A 107 27.73 39.58 -22.74
C ASN A 107 26.50 40.28 -22.18
N ALA A 108 26.06 41.38 -22.79
CA ALA A 108 24.84 42.08 -22.38
C ALA A 108 23.59 41.20 -22.54
N LYS A 109 23.48 40.47 -23.66
CA LYS A 109 22.40 39.49 -23.88
C LYS A 109 22.43 38.35 -22.85
N LEU A 110 23.61 37.79 -22.58
CA LEU A 110 23.79 36.73 -21.58
C LEU A 110 23.43 37.19 -20.16
N MET A 111 23.75 38.43 -19.80
CA MET A 111 23.37 39.01 -18.51
C MET A 111 21.85 39.11 -18.35
N ARG A 112 21.12 39.50 -19.40
CA ARG A 112 19.65 39.50 -19.37
C ARG A 112 19.06 38.11 -19.22
N ILE A 113 19.61 37.13 -19.93
CA ILE A 113 19.19 35.73 -19.78
C ILE A 113 19.38 35.28 -18.33
N LEU A 114 20.51 35.62 -17.74
CA LEU A 114 20.82 35.28 -16.36
C LEU A 114 19.83 35.95 -15.39
N GLU A 115 19.51 37.23 -15.57
CA GLU A 115 18.52 37.95 -14.76
C GLU A 115 17.11 37.37 -14.92
N ALA A 116 16.69 37.11 -16.15
CA ALA A 116 15.40 36.48 -16.45
C ALA A 116 15.29 35.10 -15.81
N LYS A 117 16.35 34.28 -15.88
CA LYS A 117 16.40 32.96 -15.22
C LYS A 117 16.37 33.07 -13.71
N LYS A 118 17.09 34.04 -13.11
CA LYS A 118 17.04 34.29 -11.66
C LYS A 118 15.62 34.65 -11.21
N LYS A 119 14.96 35.53 -11.97
CA LYS A 119 13.57 35.93 -11.69
C LYS A 119 12.61 34.75 -11.80
N ALA A 120 12.64 34.00 -12.90
CA ALA A 120 11.81 32.81 -13.09
C ALA A 120 12.06 31.76 -11.99
N ASN A 121 13.31 31.56 -11.58
CA ASN A 121 13.64 30.65 -10.48
C ASN A 121 13.07 31.13 -9.13
N SER A 122 13.11 32.44 -8.87
CA SER A 122 12.50 33.01 -7.66
C SER A 122 10.97 32.88 -7.66
N GLU A 123 10.33 33.04 -8.81
CA GLU A 123 8.88 32.84 -8.98
C GLU A 123 8.50 31.36 -8.79
N LEU A 124 9.26 30.43 -9.38
CA LEU A 124 9.07 28.99 -9.18
C LEU A 124 9.24 28.59 -7.71
N LEU A 125 10.21 29.17 -7.02
CA LEU A 125 10.44 28.93 -5.60
C LEU A 125 9.26 29.43 -4.75
N GLN A 126 8.68 30.60 -5.08
CA GLN A 126 7.48 31.11 -4.41
C GLN A 126 6.29 30.16 -4.62
N ILE A 127 6.05 29.72 -5.85
CA ILE A 127 5.00 28.76 -6.18
C ILE A 127 5.21 27.45 -5.39
N TYR A 128 6.44 26.96 -5.31
CA TYR A 128 6.77 25.78 -4.50
C TYR A 128 6.36 25.96 -3.03
N PHE A 129 6.71 27.10 -2.41
CA PHE A 129 6.32 27.38 -1.03
C PHE A 129 4.80 27.52 -0.86
N GLU A 130 4.10 28.07 -1.83
CA GLU A 130 2.64 28.15 -1.80
C GLU A 130 1.99 26.75 -1.87
N TYR A 131 2.50 25.86 -2.72
CA TYR A 131 2.06 24.47 -2.77
C TYR A 131 2.37 23.73 -1.48
N GLU A 132 3.57 23.90 -0.93
CA GLU A 132 3.95 23.29 0.33
C GLU A 132 3.04 23.75 1.48
N ARG A 133 2.76 25.06 1.53
CA ARG A 133 1.82 25.63 2.50
C ARG A 133 0.42 25.03 2.34
N LEU A 134 -0.10 24.97 1.11
CA LEU A 134 -1.41 24.39 0.84
C LEU A 134 -1.49 22.91 1.26
N LEU A 135 -0.43 22.14 0.99
CA LEU A 135 -0.36 20.74 1.38
C LEU A 135 -0.36 20.58 2.90
N ARG A 136 0.46 21.37 3.61
CA ARG A 136 0.61 21.30 5.07
C ARG A 136 -0.60 21.83 5.82
N GLU A 137 -1.18 22.94 5.38
CA GLU A 137 -2.25 23.64 6.11
C GLU A 137 -3.65 23.13 5.75
N VAL A 138 -3.86 22.65 4.52
CA VAL A 138 -5.21 22.31 4.03
C VAL A 138 -5.35 20.83 3.74
N VAL A 139 -4.49 20.26 2.89
CA VAL A 139 -4.69 18.90 2.37
C VAL A 139 -4.44 17.84 3.43
N LEU A 140 -3.28 17.89 4.10
CA LEU A 140 -2.93 16.90 5.12
C LEU A 140 -3.90 16.91 6.31
N PRO A 141 -4.29 18.07 6.88
CA PRO A 141 -5.23 18.11 8.00
C PRO A 141 -6.61 17.58 7.61
N LYS A 142 -7.14 17.95 6.43
CA LYS A 142 -8.43 17.43 5.96
C LYS A 142 -8.40 15.92 5.74
N LEU A 143 -7.31 15.41 5.15
CA LEU A 143 -7.16 13.97 4.96
C LEU A 143 -7.07 13.23 6.30
N ALA A 144 -6.34 13.78 7.28
CA ALA A 144 -6.25 13.22 8.63
C ALA A 144 -7.62 13.24 9.33
N GLU A 145 -8.38 14.33 9.19
CA GLU A 145 -9.74 14.46 9.70
C GLU A 145 -10.67 13.40 9.07
N ASP A 146 -10.69 13.28 7.74
CA ASP A 146 -11.51 12.30 7.02
C ASP A 146 -11.19 10.86 7.41
N VAL A 147 -9.91 10.52 7.54
CA VAL A 147 -9.46 9.17 7.96
C VAL A 147 -9.86 8.91 9.41
N SER A 148 -9.63 9.87 10.31
CA SER A 148 -10.00 9.71 11.72
C SER A 148 -11.50 9.58 11.91
N ARG A 149 -12.31 10.39 11.20
CA ARG A 149 -13.77 10.32 11.24
C ARG A 149 -14.29 8.98 10.75
N ARG A 150 -13.82 8.50 9.59
CA ARG A 150 -14.18 7.17 9.07
C ARG A 150 -13.80 6.06 10.04
N ASN A 151 -12.62 6.14 10.67
CA ASN A 151 -12.20 5.16 11.66
C ASN A 151 -13.10 5.19 12.91
N ILE A 152 -13.48 6.36 13.39
CA ILE A 152 -14.42 6.49 14.52
C ILE A 152 -15.79 5.89 14.16
N GLU A 153 -16.31 6.18 12.98
CA GLU A 153 -17.58 5.62 12.48
C GLU A 153 -17.51 4.09 12.37
N ASN A 154 -16.41 3.55 11.84
CA ASN A 154 -16.18 2.10 11.75
C ASN A 154 -16.13 1.45 13.14
N ILE A 155 -15.43 2.06 14.09
CA ILE A 155 -15.37 1.58 15.49
C ILE A 155 -16.76 1.59 16.12
N GLN A 156 -17.55 2.65 15.90
CA GLN A 156 -18.91 2.74 16.43
C GLN A 156 -19.83 1.67 15.81
N ASN A 157 -19.73 1.45 14.50
CA ASN A 157 -20.50 0.40 13.82
C ASN A 157 -20.09 -1.00 14.30
N ALA A 158 -18.80 -1.25 14.51
CA ALA A 158 -18.31 -2.49 15.10
C ALA A 158 -18.86 -2.69 16.51
N LYS A 159 -18.86 -1.66 17.37
CA LYS A 159 -19.45 -1.73 18.72
C LYS A 159 -20.94 -2.07 18.69
N LYS A 160 -21.72 -1.44 17.80
CA LYS A 160 -23.14 -1.75 17.62
C LYS A 160 -23.36 -3.21 17.20
N ASN A 161 -22.59 -3.68 16.23
CA ASN A 161 -22.67 -5.06 15.75
C ASN A 161 -22.31 -6.08 16.84
N VAL A 162 -21.30 -5.77 17.67
CA VAL A 162 -20.92 -6.60 18.81
C VAL A 162 -22.04 -6.67 19.84
N ALA A 163 -22.67 -5.54 20.18
CA ALA A 163 -23.80 -5.51 21.10
C ALA A 163 -24.98 -6.38 20.61
N VAL A 164 -25.34 -6.27 19.33
CA VAL A 164 -26.40 -7.10 18.72
C VAL A 164 -26.05 -8.59 18.76
N LYS A 165 -24.77 -8.94 18.53
CA LYS A 165 -24.32 -10.34 18.61
C LYS A 165 -24.42 -10.89 20.03
N TYR A 166 -24.01 -10.13 21.05
CA TYR A 166 -24.16 -10.55 22.44
C TYR A 166 -25.62 -10.71 22.85
N GLU A 167 -26.52 -9.86 22.36
CA GLU A 167 -27.95 -10.01 22.62
C GLU A 167 -28.52 -11.28 21.98
N ALA A 168 -28.13 -11.57 20.73
CA ALA A 168 -28.53 -12.80 20.05
C ALA A 168 -27.97 -14.05 20.76
N GLU A 169 -26.73 -13.98 21.25
CA GLU A 169 -26.10 -15.05 22.00
C GLU A 169 -26.80 -15.27 23.35
N ALA A 170 -27.16 -14.22 24.07
CA ALA A 170 -27.92 -14.32 25.32
C ALA A 170 -29.27 -15.02 25.11
N ARG A 171 -30.02 -14.64 24.06
CA ARG A 171 -31.29 -15.30 23.69
C ARG A 171 -31.10 -16.77 23.31
N PHE A 172 -29.97 -17.12 22.69
CA PHE A 172 -29.64 -18.50 22.37
C PHE A 172 -29.36 -19.31 23.65
N TRP A 173 -28.61 -18.75 24.59
CA TRP A 173 -28.33 -19.38 25.88
C TRP A 173 -29.58 -19.57 26.72
N GLU A 174 -30.52 -18.61 26.73
CA GLU A 174 -31.82 -18.76 27.39
C GLU A 174 -32.58 -19.97 26.85
N LYS A 175 -32.71 -20.09 25.53
CA LYS A 175 -33.37 -21.25 24.90
C LYS A 175 -32.64 -22.56 25.17
N TYR A 176 -31.31 -22.55 25.13
CA TYR A 176 -30.52 -23.73 25.47
C TYR A 176 -30.79 -24.17 26.92
N HIS A 177 -30.84 -23.21 27.86
CA HIS A 177 -31.16 -23.49 29.26
C HIS A 177 -32.57 -24.08 29.42
N GLU A 178 -33.57 -23.52 28.73
CA GLU A 178 -34.92 -24.08 28.69
C GLU A 178 -34.93 -25.54 28.19
N TYR A 179 -34.20 -25.84 27.11
CA TYR A 179 -34.10 -27.21 26.61
C TYR A 179 -33.45 -28.16 27.61
N VAL A 180 -32.38 -27.73 28.29
CA VAL A 180 -31.72 -28.53 29.34
C VAL A 180 -32.70 -28.80 30.49
N LEU A 181 -33.49 -27.82 30.92
CA LEU A 181 -34.51 -28.01 31.95
C LEU A 181 -35.60 -28.99 31.52
N VAL A 182 -36.05 -28.92 30.27
CA VAL A 182 -37.04 -29.88 29.73
C VAL A 182 -36.46 -31.30 29.68
N LEU A 183 -35.21 -31.44 29.25
CA LEU A 183 -34.48 -32.71 29.25
C LEU A 183 -34.34 -33.29 30.66
N GLU A 184 -34.03 -32.45 31.65
CA GLU A 184 -33.95 -32.88 33.05
C GLU A 184 -35.30 -33.35 33.58
N ARG A 185 -36.39 -32.63 33.27
CA ARG A 185 -37.76 -33.08 33.61
C ARG A 185 -38.10 -34.40 32.95
N ALA A 186 -37.76 -34.59 31.68
CA ALA A 186 -37.98 -35.83 30.96
C ALA A 186 -37.18 -36.99 31.58
N LYS A 187 -35.90 -36.77 31.90
CA LYS A 187 -35.06 -37.73 32.63
C LYS A 187 -35.69 -38.13 33.97
N ASN A 188 -36.18 -37.16 34.74
CA ASN A 188 -36.82 -37.40 36.02
C ASN A 188 -38.16 -38.16 35.88
N ALA A 189 -38.93 -37.88 34.83
CA ALA A 189 -40.14 -38.64 34.52
C ALA A 189 -39.81 -40.09 34.13
N ILE A 190 -38.79 -40.31 33.30
CA ILE A 190 -38.32 -41.64 32.91
C ILE A 190 -37.79 -42.41 34.12
N SER A 191 -36.98 -41.79 34.98
CA SER A 191 -36.48 -42.44 36.19
C SER A 191 -37.62 -42.76 37.17
N GLY A 192 -38.62 -41.89 37.30
CA GLY A 192 -39.83 -42.15 38.06
C GLY A 192 -40.65 -43.32 37.51
N LEU A 193 -40.84 -43.39 36.18
CA LEU A 193 -41.47 -44.52 35.50
C LEU A 193 -40.70 -45.81 35.72
N LEU A 194 -39.38 -45.80 35.52
CA LEU A 194 -38.51 -46.95 35.77
C LEU A 194 -38.62 -47.44 37.21
N ARG A 195 -38.68 -46.53 38.19
CA ARG A 195 -38.86 -46.88 39.59
C ARG A 195 -40.22 -47.53 39.84
N ILE A 196 -41.31 -46.98 39.30
CA ILE A 196 -42.66 -47.56 39.43
C ILE A 196 -42.71 -48.95 38.79
N VAL A 197 -42.12 -49.10 37.62
CA VAL A 197 -42.01 -50.40 36.94
C VAL A 197 -41.23 -51.39 37.80
N HIS A 198 -40.14 -50.96 38.43
CA HIS A 198 -39.33 -51.82 39.30
C HIS A 198 -40.01 -52.15 40.64
N GLU A 199 -40.81 -51.24 41.20
CA GLU A 199 -41.49 -51.41 42.50
C GLU A 199 -42.83 -52.15 42.39
N LYS A 200 -43.55 -52.05 41.26
CA LYS A 200 -44.92 -52.58 41.11
C LYS A 200 -45.07 -53.78 40.19
N LEU A 201 -44.11 -54.05 39.31
CA LEU A 201 -44.13 -55.26 38.49
C LEU A 201 -43.18 -56.28 39.10
N ASP A 202 -43.74 -57.38 39.58
CA ASP A 202 -42.97 -58.60 39.84
C ASP A 202 -42.28 -59.04 38.53
N GLY A 203 -41.14 -59.72 38.64
CA GLY A 203 -40.30 -60.08 37.48
C GLY A 203 -41.01 -60.83 36.35
N ASP A 204 -42.13 -61.49 36.66
CA ASP A 204 -42.96 -62.21 35.67
C ASP A 204 -43.93 -61.29 34.90
N ASP A 205 -44.47 -60.24 35.52
CA ASP A 205 -45.28 -59.25 34.82
C ASP A 205 -44.42 -58.35 33.94
N LEU A 206 -43.17 -58.10 34.36
CA LEU A 206 -42.18 -57.37 33.55
C LEU A 206 -41.87 -58.11 32.24
N ARG A 207 -41.65 -59.43 32.33
CA ARG A 207 -41.43 -60.31 31.17
C ARG A 207 -42.66 -60.39 30.26
N ARG A 208 -43.87 -60.36 30.83
CA ARG A 208 -45.12 -60.27 30.05
C ARG A 208 -45.25 -58.95 29.31
N LEU A 209 -44.86 -57.85 29.93
CA LEU A 209 -44.93 -56.53 29.30
C LEU A 209 -43.86 -56.40 28.19
N GLU A 210 -42.66 -56.95 28.40
CA GLU A 210 -41.59 -57.01 27.40
C GLU A 210 -42.00 -57.84 26.17
N THR A 211 -42.62 -59.01 26.38
CA THR A 211 -43.14 -59.84 25.29
C THR A 211 -44.30 -59.17 24.55
N GLN A 212 -45.20 -58.46 25.23
CA GLN A 212 -46.25 -57.66 24.58
C GLN A 212 -45.68 -56.48 23.79
N PHE A 213 -44.61 -55.84 24.25
CA PHE A 213 -43.96 -54.74 23.54
C PHE A 213 -43.26 -55.23 22.27
N LEU A 214 -42.61 -56.40 22.32
CA LEU A 214 -42.05 -57.10 21.16
C LEU A 214 -43.11 -57.42 20.11
N ILE A 215 -44.25 -57.98 20.54
CA ILE A 215 -45.38 -58.28 19.65
C ILE A 215 -45.94 -57.00 19.01
N LEU A 216 -46.03 -55.89 19.76
CA LEU A 216 -46.48 -54.61 19.23
C LEU A 216 -45.47 -53.99 18.26
N GLN A 217 -44.17 -54.11 18.51
CA GLN A 217 -43.14 -53.67 17.54
C GLN A 217 -43.19 -54.49 16.25
N GLU A 218 -43.38 -55.80 16.33
CA GLU A 218 -43.57 -56.66 15.16
C GLU A 218 -44.84 -56.28 14.39
N LEU A 219 -45.95 -56.03 15.10
CA LEU A 219 -47.21 -55.59 14.49
C LEU A 219 -47.10 -54.22 13.83
N VAL A 220 -46.42 -53.25 14.45
CA VAL A 220 -46.15 -51.93 13.86
C VAL A 220 -45.24 -52.06 12.66
N GLY A 221 -44.21 -52.92 12.71
CA GLY A 221 -43.35 -53.25 11.58
C GLY A 221 -44.14 -53.85 10.41
N HIS A 222 -45.03 -54.81 10.67
CA HIS A 222 -45.91 -55.41 9.66
C HIS A 222 -46.96 -54.44 9.11
N ALA A 223 -47.46 -53.51 9.94
CA ALA A 223 -48.37 -52.45 9.52
C ALA A 223 -47.67 -51.43 8.60
N GLN A 224 -46.44 -51.02 8.93
CA GLN A 224 -45.63 -50.11 8.13
C GLN A 224 -45.15 -50.74 6.81
N GLN A 225 -44.96 -52.06 6.79
CA GLN A 225 -44.63 -52.84 5.59
C GLN A 225 -45.86 -53.21 4.73
N GLY A 226 -47.07 -52.79 5.12
CA GLY A 226 -48.29 -52.98 4.33
C GLY A 226 -48.87 -54.41 4.30
N ASN A 227 -48.41 -55.31 5.17
CA ASN A 227 -48.74 -56.76 5.12
C ASN A 227 -49.97 -57.15 5.96
N LEU A 228 -50.76 -56.21 6.48
CA LEU A 228 -51.99 -56.51 7.22
C LEU A 228 -53.20 -56.65 6.28
N THR A 229 -53.15 -57.58 5.34
CA THR A 229 -54.35 -57.99 4.60
C THR A 229 -55.18 -58.95 5.45
N ARG A 230 -56.32 -58.46 5.94
CA ARG A 230 -57.38 -59.24 6.60
C ARG A 230 -57.94 -60.27 5.61
N LYS A 231 -57.49 -61.54 5.65
CA LYS A 231 -58.28 -62.65 5.09
C LYS A 231 -59.45 -62.92 6.02
N ARG A 232 -60.63 -62.40 5.66
CA ARG A 232 -61.90 -62.70 6.32
C ARG A 232 -62.60 -63.80 5.52
N ASP A 233 -62.10 -65.04 5.64
CA ASP A 233 -62.84 -66.21 5.18
C ASP A 233 -63.69 -66.71 6.35
N ILE A 234 -64.92 -66.22 6.42
CA ILE A 234 -65.96 -66.75 7.30
C ILE A 234 -67.18 -66.98 6.41
N GLY A 235 -67.20 -68.15 5.76
CA GLY A 235 -68.41 -68.74 5.23
C GLY A 235 -69.18 -69.40 6.36
N TRP A 236 -70.33 -68.85 6.72
CA TRP A 236 -71.38 -69.56 7.43
C TRP A 236 -72.68 -69.34 6.65
N ASP A 237 -73.03 -70.32 5.84
CA ASP A 237 -74.41 -70.55 5.41
C ASP A 237 -75.20 -70.96 6.66
N VAL A 238 -76.20 -70.15 7.03
CA VAL A 238 -77.28 -70.57 7.91
C VAL A 238 -78.58 -70.29 7.15
N GLN A 239 -79.13 -71.35 6.56
CA GLN A 239 -80.50 -71.37 6.05
C GLN A 239 -81.48 -71.27 7.21
N TRP A 240 -82.41 -70.33 7.11
CA TRP A 240 -83.58 -70.24 7.96
C TRP A 240 -84.67 -71.16 7.41
N HIS A 241 -85.06 -72.17 8.19
CA HIS A 241 -86.44 -72.60 8.41
C HIS A 241 -86.53 -73.56 9.60
#